data_AF-A0A2N4S5S3-F1
#
_entry.id   AF-A0A2N4S5S3-F1
#
_cell.length_a   1.000
_cell.length_b   1.000
_cell.length_c   1.000
_cell.angle_alpha   90.00
_cell.angle_beta   90.00
_cell.angle_gamma   90.00
#
_symmetry.space_group_name_H-M   'P 1'
#
loop_
_entity.id
_entity.type
_entity.pdbx_description
1 polymer ?
#
loop_
_entity_poly.entity_id
_entity_poly.type
_entity_poly.pdbx_seq_one_letter_code
_entity_poly.pdbx_strand_id
1 'polypeptide(L)'
;MEDIQQILQENALLKAKILLKDEQILLKQEELNRKQERILYLERQLFGRRSEKRLPDYCEAQLSLFDSEQGMATLEPETPEMKSLVDDIMYKAEKRRNASKEKSTTGKRSYKIPENIERRETVVEPQNIDINTMIRIGQDINERLMIEPSKFWVERIVRPIYKEKQDVYAPYNYHRSSPCWECDIARMYCRRIVAQSNYRR
;
A
#
# COMPACT_ATOMS: atom_id res chain seq x y z
N MET A 1 60.18 -0.95 -51.17
CA MET A 1 59.81 0.26 -50.42
C MET A 1 58.47 0.81 -50.90
N GLU A 2 58.19 0.81 -52.21
CA GLU A 2 56.91 1.23 -52.79
C GLU A 2 55.70 0.37 -52.38
N ASP A 3 55.85 -0.96 -52.30
CA ASP A 3 54.75 -1.85 -51.87
C ASP A 3 54.27 -1.56 -50.44
N ILE A 4 55.20 -1.21 -49.53
CA ILE A 4 54.87 -0.84 -48.15
C ILE A 4 54.07 0.48 -48.14
N GLN A 5 54.43 1.43 -49.01
CA GLN A 5 53.70 2.70 -49.12
C GLN A 5 52.29 2.51 -49.69
N GLN A 6 52.12 1.64 -50.70
CA GLN A 6 50.79 1.28 -51.23
C GLN A 6 49.92 0.63 -50.15
N ILE A 7 50.45 -0.35 -49.41
CA ILE A 7 49.72 -1.00 -48.31
C ILE A 7 49.30 0.00 -47.23
N LEU A 8 50.15 0.96 -46.88
CA LEU A 8 49.80 2.00 -45.90
C LEU A 8 48.69 2.92 -46.41
N GLN A 9 48.71 3.25 -47.70
CA GLN A 9 47.70 4.10 -48.33
C GLN A 9 46.34 3.39 -48.44
N GLU A 10 46.33 2.10 -48.78
CA GLU A 10 45.12 1.27 -48.77
C GLU A 10 44.55 1.12 -47.36
N ASN A 11 45.40 0.88 -46.35
CA ASN A 11 44.97 0.81 -44.95
C ASN A 11 44.35 2.12 -44.46
N ALA A 12 44.88 3.27 -44.88
CA ALA A 12 44.29 4.57 -44.57
C ALA A 12 42.91 4.74 -45.23
N LEU A 13 42.76 4.33 -46.49
CA LEU A 13 41.47 4.34 -47.19
C LEU A 13 40.45 3.39 -46.56
N LEU A 14 40.86 2.20 -46.15
CA LEU A 14 39.99 1.22 -45.48
C LEU A 14 39.53 1.75 -44.12
N LYS A 15 40.42 2.36 -43.33
CA LYS A 15 40.06 3.01 -42.06
C LYS A 15 39.04 4.13 -42.26
N ALA A 16 39.24 4.98 -43.26
CA ALA A 16 38.29 6.05 -43.58
C ALA A 16 36.90 5.49 -43.99
N LYS A 17 36.87 4.40 -44.76
CA LYS A 17 35.62 3.72 -45.12
C LYS A 17 34.91 3.12 -43.92
N ILE A 18 35.65 2.50 -42.98
CA ILE A 18 35.09 1.93 -41.75
C ILE A 18 34.43 3.03 -40.92
N LEU A 19 35.13 4.15 -40.69
CA LEU A 19 34.58 5.28 -39.91
C LEU A 19 33.28 5.82 -40.52
N LEU A 20 33.23 6.01 -41.84
CA LEU A 20 32.00 6.42 -42.54
C LEU A 20 30.87 5.41 -42.38
N LYS A 21 31.19 4.11 -42.36
CA LYS A 21 30.19 3.06 -42.15
C LYS A 21 29.70 3.03 -40.71
N ASP A 22 30.58 3.25 -39.74
CA ASP A 22 30.22 3.31 -38.32
C ASP A 22 29.29 4.50 -38.04
N GLU A 23 29.57 5.67 -38.63
CA GLU A 23 28.68 6.83 -38.55
C GLU A 23 27.31 6.54 -39.17
N GLN A 24 27.26 5.88 -40.33
CA GLN A 24 25.99 5.46 -40.95
C GLN A 24 25.22 4.45 -40.09
N ILE A 25 25.91 3.55 -39.39
CA ILE A 25 25.30 2.58 -38.49
C ILE A 25 24.69 3.29 -37.29
N LEU A 26 25.41 4.24 -36.67
CA LEU A 26 24.92 5.01 -35.54
C LEU A 26 23.64 5.78 -35.88
N LEU A 27 23.62 6.47 -37.02
CA LEU A 27 22.44 7.20 -37.47
C LEU A 27 21.23 6.27 -37.68
N LYS A 28 21.44 5.12 -38.31
CA LYS A 28 20.37 4.12 -38.51
C LYS A 28 19.89 3.54 -37.18
N GLN A 29 20.79 3.33 -36.23
CA GLN A 29 20.44 2.81 -34.92
C GLN A 29 19.58 3.80 -34.14
N GLU A 30 19.91 5.10 -34.18
CA GLU A 30 19.07 6.14 -33.59
C GLU A 30 17.68 6.19 -34.24
N GLU A 31 17.59 6.10 -35.56
CA GLU A 31 16.30 6.05 -36.27
C GLU A 31 15.46 4.83 -35.87
N LEU A 32 16.09 3.66 -35.74
CA LEU A 32 15.43 2.44 -35.29
C LEU A 32 14.89 2.61 -33.87
N ASN A 33 15.68 3.16 -32.96
CA ASN A 33 15.26 3.39 -31.59
C ASN A 33 14.05 4.35 -31.54
N ARG A 34 14.09 5.46 -32.28
CA ARG A 34 12.95 6.41 -32.37
C ARG A 34 11.69 5.74 -32.92
N LYS A 35 11.82 4.88 -33.93
CA LYS A 35 10.70 4.11 -34.49
C LYS A 35 10.16 3.11 -33.48
N GLN A 36 11.02 2.39 -32.76
CA GLN A 36 10.63 1.43 -31.71
C GLN A 36 9.89 2.13 -30.57
N GLU A 37 10.37 3.28 -30.10
CA GLU A 37 9.69 4.10 -29.09
C GLU A 37 8.29 4.51 -29.55
N ARG A 38 8.15 4.91 -30.82
CA ARG A 38 6.86 5.29 -31.39
C ARG A 38 5.92 4.10 -31.50
N ILE A 39 6.41 2.92 -31.89
CA ILE A 39 5.62 1.68 -31.93
C ILE A 39 5.14 1.34 -30.53
N LEU A 40 6.03 1.29 -29.53
CA LEU A 40 5.67 1.01 -28.14
C LEU A 40 4.66 2.01 -27.56
N TYR A 41 4.75 3.28 -27.97
CA TYR A 41 3.74 4.27 -27.62
C TYR A 41 2.38 3.92 -28.22
N LEU A 42 2.31 3.62 -29.52
CA LEU A 42 1.07 3.29 -30.21
C LEU A 42 0.46 1.98 -29.70
N GLU A 43 1.27 0.95 -29.43
CA GLU A 43 0.82 -0.30 -28.84
C GLU A 43 0.19 -0.07 -27.46
N ARG A 44 0.79 0.78 -26.61
CA ARG A 44 0.18 1.15 -25.32
C ARG A 44 -1.14 1.90 -25.49
N GLN A 45 -1.28 2.72 -26.54
CA GLN A 45 -2.54 3.41 -26.82
C GLN A 45 -3.62 2.43 -27.31
N LEU A 46 -3.28 1.52 -28.23
CA LEU A 46 -4.22 0.61 -28.90
C LEU A 46 -4.55 -0.64 -28.08
N PHE A 47 -3.57 -1.23 -27.42
CA PHE A 47 -3.70 -2.49 -26.67
C PHE A 47 -3.48 -2.33 -25.17
N GLY A 48 -2.98 -1.18 -24.70
CA GLY A 48 -2.86 -0.93 -23.27
C GLY A 48 -4.22 -0.82 -22.57
N ARG A 49 -4.21 -1.17 -21.28
CA ARG A 49 -5.39 -1.09 -20.39
C ARG A 49 -5.85 0.37 -20.27
N ARG A 50 -7.12 0.63 -20.58
CA ARG A 50 -7.81 1.90 -20.36
C ARG A 50 -9.19 1.62 -19.78
N SER A 51 -9.70 2.53 -18.95
CA SER A 51 -11.03 2.42 -18.34
C SER A 51 -12.17 2.38 -19.36
N GLU A 52 -11.97 2.94 -20.55
CA GLU A 52 -12.94 2.99 -21.64
C GLU A 52 -12.98 1.71 -22.49
N LYS A 53 -11.91 0.90 -22.47
CA LYS A 53 -11.87 -0.35 -23.22
C LYS A 53 -12.64 -1.38 -22.41
N ARG A 54 -13.77 -1.85 -22.97
CA ARG A 54 -14.48 -2.98 -22.39
C ARG A 54 -13.52 -4.14 -22.21
N LEU A 55 -13.43 -4.64 -20.99
CA LEU A 55 -12.78 -5.92 -20.75
C LEU A 55 -13.57 -6.99 -21.52
N PRO A 56 -12.92 -8.08 -21.97
CA PRO A 56 -13.65 -9.25 -22.44
C PRO A 56 -14.72 -9.64 -21.41
N ASP A 57 -15.91 -10.04 -21.88
CA ASP A 57 -17.07 -10.28 -21.02
C ASP A 57 -16.79 -11.34 -19.92
N TYR A 58 -15.82 -12.22 -20.17
CA TYR A 58 -15.23 -13.12 -19.19
C TYR A 58 -13.71 -13.13 -19.39
N CYS A 59 -12.97 -12.68 -18.39
CA CYS A 59 -11.58 -13.08 -18.29
C CYS A 59 -11.60 -14.54 -17.82
N GLU A 60 -11.20 -15.50 -18.65
CA GLU A 60 -11.09 -16.93 -18.24
C GLU A 60 -10.21 -17.10 -16.99
N ALA A 61 -9.33 -16.14 -16.72
CA ALA A 61 -8.49 -16.07 -15.51
C ALA A 61 -9.17 -15.39 -14.30
N GLN A 62 -10.35 -14.80 -14.45
CA GLN A 62 -11.11 -14.22 -13.35
C GLN A 62 -11.98 -15.31 -12.72
N LEU A 63 -11.52 -15.81 -11.57
CA LEU A 63 -12.28 -16.74 -10.74
C LEU A 63 -13.58 -16.06 -10.27
N SER A 64 -14.67 -16.82 -10.29
CA SER A 64 -15.96 -16.43 -9.77
C SER A 64 -15.87 -16.24 -8.25
N LEU A 65 -16.37 -15.11 -7.75
CA LEU A 65 -16.35 -14.79 -6.32
C LEU A 65 -17.21 -15.75 -5.47
N PHE A 66 -18.14 -16.45 -6.11
CA PHE A 66 -19.14 -17.31 -5.44
C PHE A 66 -18.95 -18.79 -5.74
N ASP A 67 -17.95 -19.14 -6.57
CA ASP A 67 -17.65 -20.53 -6.87
C ASP A 67 -16.57 -21.04 -5.92
N SER A 68 -16.99 -21.82 -4.92
CA SER A 68 -16.11 -22.33 -3.86
C SER A 68 -15.15 -23.41 -4.35
N GLU A 69 -15.42 -24.00 -5.51
CA GLU A 69 -14.65 -25.12 -6.06
C GLU A 69 -13.56 -24.66 -7.05
N GLN A 70 -13.71 -23.47 -7.63
CA GLN A 70 -12.79 -22.91 -8.62
C GLN A 70 -11.36 -22.64 -8.11
N GLY A 71 -11.18 -22.41 -6.80
CA GLY A 71 -9.87 -22.14 -6.21
C GLY A 71 -9.11 -23.38 -5.72
N MET A 72 -9.74 -24.56 -5.75
CA MET A 72 -9.17 -25.78 -5.12
C MET A 72 -8.53 -26.74 -6.11
N ALA A 73 -8.82 -26.60 -7.41
CA ALA A 73 -8.58 -27.68 -8.37
C ALA A 73 -7.11 -27.91 -8.72
N THR A 74 -6.21 -26.92 -8.60
CA THR A 74 -4.79 -27.11 -8.95
C THR A 74 -3.94 -25.93 -8.45
N LEU A 75 -3.71 -25.86 -7.14
CA LEU A 75 -2.56 -25.09 -6.67
C LEU A 75 -1.34 -25.99 -6.85
N GLU A 76 -0.52 -25.71 -7.87
CA GLU A 76 0.80 -26.34 -7.98
C GLU A 76 1.57 -26.09 -6.68
N PRO A 77 2.27 -27.10 -6.12
CA PRO A 77 3.02 -26.93 -4.90
C PRO A 77 4.06 -25.82 -5.09
N GLU A 78 4.05 -24.85 -4.17
CA GLU A 78 4.98 -23.72 -4.22
C GLU A 78 6.42 -24.19 -4.37
N THR A 79 7.02 -23.88 -5.53
CA THR A 79 8.43 -24.18 -5.77
C THR A 79 9.29 -23.28 -4.87
N PRO A 80 10.51 -23.71 -4.49
CA PRO A 80 11.40 -22.89 -3.66
C PRO A 80 11.73 -21.53 -4.31
N GLU A 81 11.71 -21.45 -5.64
CA GLU A 81 11.87 -20.21 -6.40
C GLU A 81 10.68 -19.25 -6.24
N MET A 82 9.45 -19.76 -6.13
CA MET A 82 8.28 -18.91 -5.89
C MET A 82 8.33 -18.30 -4.48
N LYS A 83 8.79 -19.05 -3.49
CA LYS A 83 8.94 -18.54 -2.10
C LYS A 83 9.97 -17.42 -2.03
N SER A 84 11.12 -17.56 -2.70
CA SER A 84 12.12 -16.50 -2.75
C SER A 84 11.61 -15.24 -3.47
N LEU A 85 10.81 -15.40 -4.53
CA LEU A 85 10.18 -14.26 -5.21
C LEU A 85 9.17 -13.53 -4.32
N VAL A 86 8.38 -14.25 -3.53
CA VAL A 86 7.43 -13.65 -2.57
C VAL A 86 8.18 -12.86 -1.51
N ASP A 87 9.25 -13.44 -0.95
CA ASP A 87 10.09 -12.77 0.05
C ASP A 87 10.74 -11.49 -0.50
N ASP A 88 11.22 -11.53 -1.75
CA ASP A 88 11.77 -10.37 -2.45
C ASP A 88 10.72 -9.26 -2.67
N ILE A 89 9.49 -9.64 -3.02
CA ILE A 89 8.37 -8.71 -3.20
C ILE A 89 8.02 -8.06 -1.86
N MET A 90 7.93 -8.86 -0.80
CA MET A 90 7.67 -8.37 0.55
C MET A 90 8.76 -7.40 1.01
N TYR A 91 10.03 -7.76 0.84
CA TYR A 91 11.16 -6.90 1.18
C TYR A 91 11.13 -5.56 0.41
N LYS A 92 10.87 -5.60 -0.91
CA LYS A 92 10.75 -4.38 -1.74
C LYS A 92 9.55 -3.53 -1.32
N ALA A 93 8.44 -4.13 -0.91
CA ALA A 93 7.27 -3.42 -0.41
C ALA A 93 7.55 -2.75 0.95
N GLU A 94 8.17 -3.46 1.88
CA GLU A 94 8.62 -2.96 3.18
C GLU A 94 9.55 -1.75 3.02
N LYS A 95 10.56 -1.89 2.13
CA LYS A 95 11.51 -0.81 1.82
C LYS A 95 10.81 0.44 1.28
N ARG A 96 9.82 0.30 0.38
CA ARG A 96 9.03 1.43 -0.13
C ARG A 96 8.22 2.10 0.98
N ARG A 97 7.59 1.31 1.86
CA ARG A 97 6.81 1.82 2.99
C ARG A 97 7.70 2.61 3.96
N ASN A 98 8.88 2.08 4.30
CA ASN A 98 9.82 2.73 5.20
C ASN A 98 10.38 4.03 4.61
N ALA A 99 10.79 4.02 3.34
CA ALA A 99 11.26 5.22 2.64
C ALA A 99 10.16 6.31 2.54
N SER A 100 8.90 5.93 2.36
CA SER A 100 7.77 6.86 2.39
C SER A 100 7.56 7.46 3.78
N LYS A 101 7.65 6.63 4.83
CA LYS A 101 7.52 7.07 6.22
C LYS A 101 8.62 8.06 6.59
N GLU A 102 9.87 7.79 6.26
CA GLU A 102 11.00 8.70 6.49
C GLU A 102 10.84 10.05 5.77
N LYS A 103 10.34 10.04 4.52
CA LYS A 103 10.03 11.28 3.80
C LYS A 103 8.88 12.06 4.45
N SER A 104 7.86 11.36 4.93
CA SER A 104 6.69 11.99 5.57
C SER A 104 7.02 12.62 6.92
N THR A 105 7.98 12.07 7.66
CA THR A 105 8.43 12.63 8.94
C THR A 105 9.30 13.86 8.74
N THR A 106 10.16 13.86 7.72
CA THR A 106 11.06 14.98 7.40
C THR A 106 10.32 16.15 6.72
N GLY A 107 9.22 15.88 6.01
CA GLY A 107 8.45 16.88 5.24
C GLY A 107 7.40 17.69 6.01
N LYS A 108 7.07 17.32 7.24
CA LYS A 108 6.16 18.14 8.08
C LYS A 108 6.93 19.35 8.60
N ARG A 109 7.05 20.41 7.77
CA ARG A 109 7.34 21.78 8.20
C ARG A 109 6.20 22.30 9.08
N SER A 110 5.99 21.66 10.24
CA SER A 110 5.24 22.28 11.33
C SER A 110 6.18 23.31 11.93
N TYR A 111 6.00 24.57 11.55
CA TYR A 111 6.70 25.67 12.21
C TYR A 111 6.28 25.67 13.68
N LYS A 112 7.18 25.24 14.56
CA LYS A 112 6.94 25.28 15.99
C LYS A 112 6.86 26.74 16.41
N ILE A 113 5.75 27.13 17.04
CA ILE A 113 5.59 28.49 17.56
C ILE A 113 6.56 28.67 18.73
N PRO A 114 7.36 29.76 18.77
CA PRO A 114 8.29 30.00 19.88
C PRO A 114 7.62 30.01 21.26
N GLU A 115 8.35 29.61 22.30
CA GLU A 115 7.83 29.57 23.67
C GLU A 115 7.65 30.97 24.29
N ASN A 116 8.39 31.97 23.82
CA ASN A 116 8.41 33.33 24.39
C ASN A 116 7.17 34.18 24.10
N ILE A 117 6.22 33.70 23.29
CA ILE A 117 5.00 34.43 22.95
C ILE A 117 3.93 34.15 24.02
N GLU A 118 3.16 35.18 24.40
CA GLU A 118 2.03 35.08 25.34
C GLU A 118 1.03 34.01 24.88
N ARG A 119 0.64 33.09 25.78
CA ARG A 119 -0.38 32.06 25.52
C ARG A 119 -1.65 32.35 26.29
N ARG A 120 -2.77 32.44 25.58
CA ARG A 120 -4.10 32.55 26.17
C ARG A 120 -4.78 31.19 26.08
N GLU A 121 -4.97 30.55 27.23
CA GLU A 121 -5.52 29.20 27.31
C GLU A 121 -7.05 29.23 27.45
N THR A 122 -7.73 28.54 26.54
CA THR A 122 -9.17 28.31 26.57
C THR A 122 -9.42 26.81 26.68
N VAL A 123 -9.92 26.37 27.83
CA VAL A 123 -10.30 24.97 28.06
C VAL A 123 -11.75 24.76 27.60
N VAL A 124 -11.95 23.82 26.67
CA VAL A 124 -13.29 23.47 26.16
C VAL A 124 -13.67 22.10 26.71
N GLU A 125 -14.62 22.08 27.62
CA GLU A 125 -15.16 20.85 28.22
C GLU A 125 -16.26 20.22 27.33
N PRO A 126 -16.41 18.88 27.36
CA PRO A 126 -17.50 18.22 26.65
C PRO A 126 -18.86 18.56 27.28
N GLN A 127 -19.85 18.89 26.46
CA GLN A 127 -21.15 19.43 26.91
C GLN A 127 -22.10 18.39 27.55
N ASN A 128 -21.93 17.09 27.24
CA ASN A 128 -22.93 16.05 27.55
C ASN A 128 -22.40 14.97 28.51
N ILE A 129 -21.43 15.31 29.36
CA ILE A 129 -20.69 14.35 30.16
C ILE A 129 -20.51 14.88 31.58
N ASP A 130 -20.85 14.07 32.58
CA ASP A 130 -20.55 14.36 33.98
C ASP A 130 -19.06 14.12 34.27
N ILE A 131 -18.31 15.21 34.47
CA ILE A 131 -16.85 15.17 34.65
C ILE A 131 -16.44 14.33 35.88
N ASN A 132 -17.28 14.26 36.90
CA ASN A 132 -16.98 13.56 38.16
C ASN A 132 -16.97 12.02 38.02
N THR A 133 -17.67 11.46 37.03
CA THR A 133 -17.71 10.00 36.79
C THR A 133 -16.58 9.54 35.86
N MET A 134 -15.82 10.49 35.31
CA MET A 134 -14.79 10.24 34.33
C MET A 134 -13.38 10.60 34.83
N ILE A 135 -12.39 9.94 34.25
CA ILE A 135 -10.97 10.15 34.49
C ILE A 135 -10.40 10.86 33.26
N ARG A 136 -9.69 11.98 33.48
CA ARG A 136 -8.93 12.66 32.43
C ARG A 136 -7.72 11.81 32.05
N ILE A 137 -7.71 11.24 30.85
CA ILE A 137 -6.57 10.47 30.31
C ILE A 137 -5.53 11.38 29.71
N GLY A 138 -5.98 12.41 28.99
CA GLY A 138 -5.10 13.21 28.14
C GLY A 138 -5.71 14.54 27.77
N GLN A 139 -5.03 15.24 26.86
CA GLN A 139 -5.42 16.55 26.39
C GLN A 139 -5.05 16.65 24.91
N ASP A 140 -6.00 17.07 24.09
CA ASP A 140 -5.72 17.52 22.72
C ASP A 140 -5.50 19.03 22.76
N ILE A 141 -4.33 19.47 22.29
CA ILE A 141 -3.88 20.87 22.37
C ILE A 141 -3.74 21.40 20.95
N ASN A 142 -4.53 22.43 20.63
CA ASN A 142 -4.41 23.15 19.37
C ASN A 142 -3.89 24.56 19.64
N GLU A 143 -2.76 24.92 19.02
CA GLU A 143 -2.15 26.24 19.13
C GLU A 143 -2.26 27.02 17.82
N ARG A 144 -2.70 28.28 17.90
CA ARG A 144 -2.80 29.19 16.75
C ARG A 144 -2.17 30.54 17.08
N LEU A 145 -1.27 31.02 16.23
CA LEU A 145 -0.71 32.37 16.35
C LEU A 145 -1.74 33.41 15.91
N MET A 146 -2.09 34.32 16.81
CA MET A 146 -3.03 35.40 16.63
C MET A 146 -2.29 36.74 16.53
N ILE A 147 -2.83 37.62 15.70
CA ILE A 147 -2.24 38.92 15.39
C ILE A 147 -3.20 40.01 15.86
N GLU A 148 -2.77 40.81 16.82
CA GLU A 148 -3.33 42.12 17.12
C GLU A 148 -2.41 43.18 16.48
N PRO A 149 -2.91 44.36 16.07
CA PRO A 149 -2.14 45.35 15.31
C PRO A 149 -0.84 45.82 15.99
N SER A 150 -0.63 45.54 17.28
CA SER A 150 0.59 45.89 18.02
C SER A 150 1.22 44.71 18.77
N LYS A 151 0.61 43.51 18.77
CA LYS A 151 1.04 42.36 19.60
C LYS A 151 0.70 41.03 18.94
N PHE A 152 1.54 40.03 19.19
CA PHE A 152 1.25 38.64 18.83
C PHE A 152 0.96 37.85 20.11
N TRP A 153 -0.03 36.98 20.04
CA TRP A 153 -0.33 36.04 21.12
C TRP A 153 -0.73 34.70 20.52
N VAL A 154 -0.64 33.63 21.29
CA VAL A 154 -1.00 32.28 20.87
C VAL A 154 -2.29 31.88 21.56
N GLU A 155 -3.31 31.59 20.76
CA GLU A 155 -4.53 30.95 21.23
C GLU A 155 -4.22 29.47 21.46
N ARG A 156 -4.29 29.02 22.72
CA ARG A 156 -4.13 27.63 23.11
C ARG A 156 -5.48 27.05 23.50
N ILE A 157 -6.08 26.25 22.62
CA ILE A 157 -7.34 25.58 22.89
C ILE A 157 -7.03 24.18 23.44
N VAL A 158 -7.38 23.94 24.69
CA VAL A 158 -7.17 22.65 25.37
C VAL A 158 -8.50 21.91 25.42
N ARG A 159 -8.55 20.72 24.83
CA ARG A 159 -9.70 19.81 24.89
C ARG A 159 -9.31 18.57 25.71
N PRO A 160 -9.72 18.49 26.99
CA PRO A 160 -9.46 17.33 27.81
C PRO A 160 -10.11 16.07 27.23
N ILE A 161 -9.38 14.96 27.23
CA ILE A 161 -9.87 13.64 26.83
C ILE A 161 -10.19 12.86 28.10
N TYR A 162 -11.46 12.49 28.23
CA TYR A 162 -12.00 11.75 29.37
C TYR A 162 -12.28 10.29 28.99
N LYS A 163 -12.21 9.41 29.99
CA LYS A 163 -12.70 8.02 29.92
C LYS A 163 -13.51 7.72 31.17
N GLU A 164 -14.55 6.92 31.03
CA GLU A 164 -15.33 6.42 32.16
C GLU A 164 -14.43 5.68 33.16
N LYS A 165 -14.66 5.93 34.44
CA LYS A 165 -14.01 5.20 35.52
C LYS A 165 -14.50 3.75 35.45
N GLN A 166 -13.64 2.85 34.98
CA GLN A 166 -13.93 1.41 35.01
C GLN A 166 -13.91 0.98 36.48
N ASP A 167 -15.06 0.53 36.99
CA ASP A 167 -15.08 -0.22 38.23
C ASP A 167 -14.26 -1.49 38.02
N VAL A 168 -13.25 -1.68 38.86
CA VAL A 168 -12.24 -2.75 38.75
C VAL A 168 -12.85 -4.16 38.90
N TYR A 169 -14.17 -4.29 39.06
CA TYR A 169 -14.91 -5.52 39.36
C TYR A 169 -16.00 -5.90 38.34
N ALA A 170 -15.77 -5.68 37.04
CA ALA A 170 -16.63 -6.27 36.00
C ALA A 170 -15.89 -7.41 35.29
N PRO A 171 -16.14 -8.70 35.61
CA PRO A 171 -15.60 -9.81 34.82
C PRO A 171 -16.19 -9.73 33.41
N TYR A 172 -15.32 -9.93 32.42
CA TYR A 172 -15.56 -9.87 30.98
C TYR A 172 -16.93 -10.40 30.52
N ASN A 173 -17.91 -9.51 30.35
CA ASN A 173 -19.11 -9.82 29.59
C ASN A 173 -18.80 -9.74 28.09
N TYR A 174 -18.29 -10.84 27.53
CA TYR A 174 -18.40 -11.12 26.11
C TYR A 174 -19.86 -11.37 25.76
N HIS A 175 -20.62 -10.30 25.48
CA HIS A 175 -21.81 -10.45 24.64
C HIS A 175 -21.34 -10.70 23.20
N ARG A 176 -21.01 -11.96 22.91
CA ARG A 176 -21.06 -12.48 21.53
C ARG A 176 -22.53 -12.63 21.15
N SER A 177 -23.17 -11.53 20.76
CA SER A 177 -24.29 -11.57 19.83
C SER A 177 -23.74 -11.71 18.41
N SER A 178 -23.09 -12.85 18.15
CA SER A 178 -22.97 -13.40 16.80
C SER A 178 -23.97 -14.54 16.74
N PRO A 179 -25.00 -14.49 15.88
CA PRO A 179 -25.85 -15.64 15.63
C PRO A 179 -24.95 -16.73 15.06
N CYS A 180 -24.72 -17.79 15.83
CA CYS A 180 -24.10 -19.01 15.34
C CYS A 180 -25.20 -19.76 14.57
N TRP A 181 -25.11 -19.77 13.24
CA TRP A 181 -25.97 -20.55 12.35
C TRP A 181 -25.54 -22.02 12.25
N GLU A 182 -24.55 -22.44 13.04
CA GLU A 182 -23.98 -23.81 13.03
C GLU A 182 -24.34 -24.64 14.28
N CYS A 183 -25.22 -24.17 15.16
CA CYS A 183 -25.61 -24.94 16.36
C CYS A 183 -26.95 -25.70 16.29
N ASP A 184 -27.72 -25.60 15.20
CA ASP A 184 -29.01 -26.31 15.10
C ASP A 184 -28.91 -27.73 14.50
N ILE A 185 -27.86 -28.07 13.74
CA ILE A 185 -27.68 -29.42 13.19
C ILE A 185 -27.11 -30.39 14.24
N ALA A 186 -26.23 -29.91 15.13
CA ALA A 186 -25.57 -30.76 16.14
C ALA A 186 -26.51 -31.21 17.28
N ARG A 187 -27.59 -30.47 17.58
CA ARG A 187 -28.62 -30.90 18.55
C ARG A 187 -29.55 -32.00 18.02
N MET A 188 -29.65 -32.17 16.71
CA MET A 188 -30.54 -33.16 16.10
C MET A 188 -29.90 -34.55 15.98
N TYR A 189 -28.57 -34.63 15.89
CA TYR A 189 -27.86 -35.92 15.75
C TYR A 189 -27.45 -36.58 17.08
N CYS A 190 -27.30 -35.85 18.19
CA CYS A 190 -26.99 -36.47 19.49
C CYS A 190 -28.18 -37.12 20.22
N ARG A 191 -29.43 -36.91 19.77
CA ARG A 191 -30.60 -37.67 20.29
C ARG A 191 -30.88 -38.98 19.56
N ARG A 192 -30.15 -39.29 18.47
CA ARG A 192 -30.40 -40.51 17.68
C ARG A 192 -29.45 -41.68 17.95
N ILE A 193 -28.34 -41.45 18.67
CA ILE A 193 -27.33 -42.51 18.92
C ILE A 193 -27.48 -43.19 20.29
N VAL A 194 -28.28 -42.66 21.23
CA VAL A 194 -28.49 -43.30 22.55
C VAL A 194 -29.78 -44.14 22.63
N ALA A 195 -30.55 -44.25 21.55
CA ALA A 195 -31.84 -44.96 21.53
C ALA A 195 -31.84 -46.33 20.83
N GLN A 196 -30.67 -46.92 20.51
CA GLN A 196 -30.59 -48.23 19.83
C GLN A 196 -29.65 -49.26 20.48
N SER A 197 -29.22 -49.08 21.73
CA SER A 197 -28.38 -50.08 22.44
C SER A 197 -29.03 -50.74 23.65
N ASN A 198 -30.35 -50.63 23.81
CA ASN A 198 -31.10 -51.36 24.85
C ASN A 198 -32.32 -52.05 24.25
N TYR A 199 -32.11 -53.09 23.42
CA TYR A 199 -33.06 -54.21 23.27
C TYR A 199 -32.32 -55.40 22.65
N ARG A 200 -32.26 -56.50 23.43
CA ARG A 200 -31.96 -57.91 23.06
C ARG A 200 -30.47 -58.22 22.82
N ARG A 201 -29.81 -59.08 23.61
CA ARG A 201 -30.09 -60.50 23.94
C ARG A 201 -30.16 -61.37 22.69
#